data_AF-K0NXR5-F1
#
_entry.id   AF-K0NXR5-F1
#
_cell.length_a   1.000
_cell.length_b   1.000
_cell.length_c   1.000
_cell.angle_alpha   90.00
_cell.angle_beta   90.00
_cell.angle_gamma   90.00
#
_symmetry.space_group_name_H-M   'P 1'
#
loop_
_entity.id
_entity.type
_entity.pdbx_description
1 polymer ?
#
loop_
_entity_poly.entity_id
_entity_poly.type
_entity_poly.pdbx_seq_one_letter_code
_entity_poly.pdbx_strand_id
1 'polypeptide(L)'
;MREVKSHPLCSFFLALAMLPCLLLPVFQKADRVDAADVSNITIQMHDLQTGVAIKGGSLVVYQVAKKDSAGKFQYTSQFSSVTKSISSLSQDQIMTADFANTLASYVTANQGKLSGVSAQISDSGEASVNVEGDAVYLVTQDTAASGYEKMNPFCVVLPYTVDGKSMSNIIAQPKMKKKITSLPKYPTTPTTPSSNKTPSTPSTSKKVKSNPRHPAVPTIKENKKTPSATNRVVKSLPQTGQLNWPIPLLALLGLTFFTWGWAAQESSER
;
A
#
# COMPACT_ATOMS: atom_id res chain seq x y z
N MET A 1 90.53 11.42 0.25
CA MET A 1 90.00 10.13 0.77
C MET A 1 88.48 10.27 0.85
N ARG A 2 87.75 9.69 -0.12
CA ARG A 2 86.83 8.53 0.03
C ARG A 2 85.82 8.75 1.18
N GLU A 3 84.55 9.14 0.94
CA GLU A 3 83.42 8.44 0.29
C GLU A 3 83.24 6.98 0.78
N VAL A 4 82.22 6.76 1.63
CA VAL A 4 81.22 5.67 1.62
C VAL A 4 80.03 6.22 2.44
N LYS A 5 78.88 6.65 1.93
CA LYS A 5 77.83 6.06 1.07
C LYS A 5 76.77 5.26 1.84
N SER A 6 75.51 5.69 1.63
CA SER A 6 74.20 5.07 1.92
C SER A 6 73.81 4.93 3.41
N HIS A 7 72.56 5.21 3.82
CA HIS A 7 71.33 4.69 3.23
C HIS A 7 70.16 5.71 3.20
N PRO A 8 69.59 6.02 2.01
CA PRO A 8 68.35 6.79 1.87
C PRO A 8 67.08 5.94 2.05
N LEU A 9 67.17 4.76 2.69
CA LEU A 9 66.03 3.84 2.83
C LEU A 9 65.08 4.20 3.99
N CYS A 10 65.56 4.87 5.03
CA CYS A 10 64.74 5.11 6.24
C CYS A 10 63.71 6.24 6.04
N SER A 11 64.00 7.21 5.17
CA SER A 11 63.10 8.33 4.89
C SER A 11 62.02 7.98 3.86
N PHE A 12 62.23 6.94 3.04
CA PHE A 12 61.26 6.51 2.04
C PHE A 12 60.15 5.63 2.63
N PHE A 13 60.44 4.88 3.72
CA PHE A 13 59.44 4.04 4.38
C PHE A 13 58.42 4.82 5.21
N LEU A 14 58.77 6.00 5.73
CA LEU A 14 57.85 6.82 6.52
C LEU A 14 56.87 7.63 5.65
N ALA A 15 57.27 7.99 4.42
CA ALA A 15 56.42 8.72 3.48
C ALA A 15 55.42 7.80 2.75
N LEU A 16 55.76 6.51 2.56
CA LEU A 16 54.88 5.55 1.89
C LEU A 16 53.78 4.99 2.81
N ALA A 17 53.94 5.10 4.13
CA ALA A 17 52.92 4.72 5.12
C ALA A 17 51.80 5.78 5.31
N MET A 18 52.01 7.02 4.84
CA MET A 18 51.05 8.14 4.97
C MET A 18 50.35 8.50 3.65
N LEU A 19 50.58 7.76 2.56
CA LEU A 19 49.90 7.95 1.28
C LEU A 19 48.66 7.06 1.01
N PRO A 20 48.27 6.05 1.83
CA PRO A 20 46.98 5.37 1.61
C PRO A 20 45.77 6.11 2.23
N CYS A 21 45.98 7.11 3.09
CA CYS A 21 44.86 7.78 3.79
C CYS A 21 44.06 8.78 2.94
N LEU A 22 44.47 9.09 1.70
CA LEU A 22 43.72 9.99 0.80
C LEU A 22 42.96 9.28 -0.33
N LEU A 23 42.98 7.94 -0.35
CA LEU A 23 42.15 7.13 -1.25
C LEU A 23 41.23 6.18 -0.47
N LEU A 24 40.83 6.57 0.75
CA LEU A 24 39.56 6.06 1.24
C LEU A 24 38.52 6.49 0.21
N PRO A 25 37.78 5.57 -0.44
CA PRO A 25 36.53 5.98 -1.04
C PRO A 25 35.82 6.70 0.11
N VAL A 26 35.47 7.97 -0.11
CA VAL A 26 34.46 8.60 0.72
C VAL A 26 33.37 7.55 0.73
N PHE A 27 33.17 6.90 1.88
CA PHE A 27 31.92 6.22 2.13
C PHE A 27 30.95 7.37 2.09
N GLN A 28 30.50 7.72 0.87
CA GLN A 28 29.22 8.34 0.67
C GLN A 28 28.36 7.45 1.52
N LYS A 29 27.92 8.03 2.64
CA LYS A 29 26.91 7.47 3.52
C LYS A 29 25.99 6.75 2.55
N ALA A 30 26.04 5.41 2.55
CA ALA A 30 25.21 4.65 1.65
C ALA A 30 23.85 5.21 1.96
N ASP A 31 23.30 6.00 1.03
CA ASP A 31 21.96 6.47 1.16
C ASP A 31 21.27 5.13 1.17
N ARG A 32 20.82 4.77 2.37
CA ARG A 32 20.16 3.52 2.59
C ARG A 32 19.04 3.66 1.59
N VAL A 33 19.09 2.91 0.49
CA VAL A 33 17.91 2.72 -0.36
C VAL A 33 17.00 1.99 0.60
N ASP A 34 16.30 2.80 1.38
CA ASP A 34 15.65 2.33 2.57
C ASP A 34 14.53 1.48 2.01
N ALA A 35 14.53 0.22 2.40
CA ALA A 35 13.33 -0.58 2.31
C ALA A 35 12.19 0.09 3.13
N ALA A 36 12.48 1.14 3.90
CA ALA A 36 11.53 2.03 4.58
C ALA A 36 11.02 3.16 3.69
N ASP A 37 10.04 2.85 2.84
CA ASP A 37 8.83 3.68 2.71
C ASP A 37 7.70 2.97 1.94
N VAL A 38 7.80 1.64 1.77
CA VAL A 38 6.79 0.86 1.10
C VAL A 38 5.62 0.61 2.06
N SER A 39 4.49 1.21 1.74
CA SER A 39 3.21 1.00 2.39
C SER A 39 2.36 0.01 1.59
N ASN A 40 1.37 -0.61 2.23
CA ASN A 40 0.46 -1.53 1.56
C ASN A 40 -1.00 -1.19 1.85
N ILE A 41 -1.79 -1.17 0.79
CA ILE A 41 -3.26 -1.11 0.89
C ILE A 41 -3.81 -2.45 0.47
N THR A 42 -4.46 -3.14 1.41
CA THR A 42 -5.27 -4.32 1.12
C THR A 42 -6.74 -3.94 1.16
N ILE A 43 -7.48 -4.24 0.10
CA ILE A 43 -8.93 -4.06 0.00
C ILE A 43 -9.60 -5.42 0.11
N GLN A 44 -10.51 -5.57 1.06
CA GLN A 44 -11.31 -6.77 1.28
C GLN A 44 -12.77 -6.53 0.87
N MET A 45 -13.15 -7.15 -0.23
CA MET A 45 -14.45 -7.05 -0.88
C MET A 45 -15.35 -8.18 -0.38
N HIS A 46 -15.99 -8.00 0.77
CA HIS A 46 -16.89 -8.99 1.36
C HIS A 46 -18.32 -8.46 1.44
N ASP A 47 -19.29 -9.36 1.30
CA ASP A 47 -20.68 -9.03 1.55
C ASP A 47 -20.90 -8.76 3.05
N LEU A 48 -21.39 -7.57 3.40
CA LEU A 48 -21.56 -7.18 4.80
C LEU A 48 -22.63 -8.00 5.54
N GLN A 49 -23.55 -8.62 4.81
CA GLN A 49 -24.65 -9.39 5.37
C GLN A 49 -24.26 -10.84 5.59
N THR A 50 -23.55 -11.43 4.62
CA THR A 50 -23.20 -12.86 4.63
C THR A 50 -21.74 -13.13 5.00
N GLY A 51 -20.87 -12.12 4.99
CA GLY A 51 -19.42 -12.26 5.20
C GLY A 51 -18.69 -12.99 4.06
N VAL A 52 -19.36 -13.20 2.93
CA VAL A 52 -18.84 -13.99 1.80
C VAL A 52 -17.98 -13.11 0.91
N ALA A 53 -16.85 -13.65 0.47
CA ALA A 53 -15.97 -13.01 -0.50
C ALA A 53 -16.69 -12.68 -1.82
N ILE A 54 -16.50 -11.45 -2.29
CA ILE A 54 -17.01 -10.97 -3.57
C ILE A 54 -15.87 -11.06 -4.58
N LYS A 55 -16.00 -12.01 -5.50
CA LYS A 55 -14.97 -12.28 -6.51
C LYS A 55 -15.15 -11.46 -7.79
N GLY A 56 -14.03 -11.12 -8.41
CA GLY A 56 -13.97 -10.46 -9.70
C GLY A 56 -14.24 -8.95 -9.66
N GLY A 57 -13.89 -8.30 -10.77
CA GLY A 57 -13.82 -6.84 -10.87
C GLY A 57 -12.41 -6.29 -10.67
N SER A 58 -12.24 -5.02 -10.95
CA SER A 58 -10.95 -4.33 -10.93
C SER A 58 -11.04 -3.01 -10.18
N LEU A 59 -10.02 -2.75 -9.37
CA LEU A 59 -9.82 -1.49 -8.66
C LEU A 59 -8.72 -0.67 -9.32
N VAL A 60 -8.75 0.63 -9.08
CA VAL A 60 -7.64 1.53 -9.41
C VAL A 60 -7.35 2.42 -8.21
N VAL A 61 -6.08 2.46 -7.81
CA VAL A 61 -5.55 3.27 -6.72
C VAL A 61 -4.77 4.44 -7.31
N TYR A 62 -5.20 5.66 -7.03
CA TYR A 62 -4.55 6.89 -7.50
C TYR A 62 -3.82 7.56 -6.35
N GLN A 63 -2.55 7.93 -6.56
CA GLN A 63 -1.82 8.80 -5.63
C GLN A 63 -2.25 10.25 -5.84
N VAL A 64 -3.08 10.74 -4.93
CA VAL A 64 -3.73 12.05 -5.05
C VAL A 64 -2.81 13.16 -4.56
N ALA A 65 -2.13 12.93 -3.44
CA ALA A 65 -1.26 13.92 -2.81
C ALA A 65 -0.09 13.25 -2.09
N LYS A 66 1.00 13.99 -1.92
CA LYS A 66 2.18 13.60 -1.14
C LYS A 66 2.44 14.63 -0.05
N LYS A 67 3.00 14.19 1.06
CA LYS A 67 3.42 15.06 2.14
C LYS A 67 4.69 15.81 1.73
N ASP A 68 4.75 17.10 2.01
CA ASP A 68 5.94 17.92 1.81
C ASP A 68 6.87 17.88 3.06
N SER A 69 8.01 18.55 2.97
CA SER A 69 8.97 18.68 4.08
C SER A 69 8.40 19.41 5.31
N ALA A 70 7.30 20.16 5.16
CA ALA A 70 6.59 20.81 6.24
C ALA A 70 5.48 19.92 6.85
N GLY A 71 5.35 18.68 6.40
CA GLY A 71 4.36 17.73 6.88
C GLY A 71 2.94 17.93 6.32
N LYS A 72 2.77 18.79 5.30
CA LYS A 72 1.47 19.08 4.69
C LYS A 72 1.26 18.29 3.41
N PHE A 73 0.02 17.87 3.16
CA PHE A 73 -0.31 17.19 1.92
C PHE A 73 -0.45 18.18 0.76
N GLN A 74 0.22 17.88 -0.34
CA GLN A 74 0.21 18.64 -1.58
C GLN A 74 -0.24 17.73 -2.73
N TYR A 75 -1.16 18.20 -3.56
CA TYR A 75 -1.63 17.43 -4.71
C TYR A 75 -0.47 17.05 -5.64
N THR A 76 -0.51 15.84 -6.18
CA THR A 76 0.40 15.44 -7.27
C THR A 76 0.06 16.22 -8.54
N SER A 77 0.97 16.23 -9.51
CA SER A 77 0.79 16.94 -10.78
C SER A 77 -0.50 16.57 -11.52
N GLN A 78 -0.96 15.32 -11.38
CA GLN A 78 -2.17 14.82 -12.00
C GLN A 78 -3.46 15.40 -11.39
N PHE A 79 -3.39 15.88 -10.15
CA PHE A 79 -4.51 16.44 -9.39
C PHE A 79 -4.34 17.95 -9.12
N SER A 80 -3.42 18.62 -9.81
CA SER A 80 -3.12 20.04 -9.58
C SER A 80 -4.29 20.98 -9.87
N SER A 81 -5.27 20.56 -10.69
CA SER A 81 -6.47 21.33 -11.03
C SER A 81 -7.63 21.13 -10.05
N VAL A 82 -7.45 20.34 -8.99
CA VAL A 82 -8.46 20.20 -7.94
C VAL A 82 -8.51 21.48 -7.11
N THR A 83 -9.67 22.14 -7.08
CA THR A 83 -9.85 23.46 -6.44
C THR A 83 -9.98 23.40 -4.92
N LYS A 84 -10.36 22.23 -4.38
CA LYS A 84 -10.52 22.03 -2.93
C LYS A 84 -9.14 21.94 -2.29
N SER A 85 -8.82 22.80 -1.34
CA SER A 85 -7.53 22.75 -0.63
C SER A 85 -7.39 21.44 0.17
N ILE A 86 -6.22 20.81 0.09
CA ILE A 86 -5.86 19.60 0.85
C ILE A 86 -4.83 19.86 1.95
N SER A 87 -4.02 20.91 1.82
CA SER A 87 -2.87 21.19 2.70
C SER A 87 -3.25 21.52 4.15
N SER A 88 -4.50 21.91 4.38
CA SER A 88 -5.05 22.22 5.71
C SER A 88 -6.00 21.16 6.26
N LEU A 89 -6.23 20.07 5.53
CA LEU A 89 -7.18 19.04 5.93
C LEU A 89 -6.50 18.02 6.85
N SER A 90 -7.21 17.62 7.91
CA SER A 90 -6.78 16.49 8.74
C SER A 90 -7.03 15.15 8.05
N GLN A 91 -6.41 14.09 8.56
CA GLN A 91 -6.64 12.72 8.11
C GLN A 91 -8.13 12.37 8.02
N ASP A 92 -8.91 12.69 9.06
CA ASP A 92 -10.34 12.38 9.11
C ASP A 92 -11.14 13.17 8.08
N GLN A 93 -10.77 14.44 7.82
CA GLN A 93 -11.42 15.26 6.79
C GLN A 93 -11.14 14.73 5.38
N ILE A 94 -9.91 14.26 5.14
CA ILE A 94 -9.50 13.66 3.86
C ILE A 94 -10.23 12.32 3.63
N MET A 95 -10.48 11.54 4.69
CA MET A 95 -11.10 10.21 4.57
C MET A 95 -12.64 10.25 4.54
N THR A 96 -13.25 11.43 4.48
CA THR A 96 -14.71 11.57 4.30
C THR A 96 -15.17 11.10 2.91
N ALA A 97 -16.41 10.60 2.86
CA ALA A 97 -17.03 10.18 1.60
C ALA A 97 -17.17 11.34 0.60
N ASP A 98 -17.49 12.56 1.06
CA ASP A 98 -17.66 13.71 0.19
C ASP A 98 -16.36 14.14 -0.49
N PHE A 99 -15.24 14.06 0.24
CA PHE A 99 -13.92 14.32 -0.33
C PHE A 99 -13.56 13.26 -1.38
N ALA A 100 -13.76 11.97 -1.07
CA ALA A 100 -13.52 10.89 -2.02
C ALA A 100 -14.39 10.99 -3.28
N ASN A 101 -15.67 11.33 -3.14
CA ASN A 101 -16.59 11.51 -4.27
C ASN A 101 -16.20 12.70 -5.16
N THR A 102 -15.69 13.78 -4.57
CA THR A 102 -15.17 14.94 -5.32
C THR A 102 -13.98 14.52 -6.19
N LEU A 103 -13.03 13.78 -5.62
CA LEU A 103 -11.86 13.30 -6.35
C LEU A 103 -12.24 12.23 -7.40
N ALA A 104 -13.19 11.36 -7.10
CA ALA A 104 -13.68 10.38 -8.08
C ALA A 104 -14.39 11.04 -9.27
N SER A 105 -15.10 12.14 -9.03
CA SER A 105 -15.69 12.96 -10.09
C SER A 105 -14.60 13.61 -10.95
N TYR A 106 -13.53 14.12 -10.32
CA TYR A 106 -12.35 14.61 -11.05
C TYR A 106 -11.68 13.52 -11.88
N VAL A 107 -11.53 12.30 -11.34
CA VAL A 107 -11.01 11.14 -12.09
C VAL A 107 -11.90 10.83 -13.29
N THR A 108 -13.22 10.87 -13.10
CA THR A 108 -14.19 10.62 -14.17
C THR A 108 -14.09 11.66 -15.29
N ALA A 109 -13.95 12.95 -14.94
CA ALA A 109 -13.78 14.03 -15.91
C ALA A 109 -12.44 13.97 -16.68
N ASN A 110 -11.45 13.28 -16.12
CA ASN A 110 -10.10 13.16 -16.69
C ASN A 110 -9.72 11.71 -17.03
N GLN A 111 -10.71 10.86 -17.31
CA GLN A 111 -10.48 9.45 -17.66
C GLN A 111 -9.47 9.31 -18.81
N GLY A 112 -8.56 8.35 -18.67
CA GLY A 112 -7.48 8.09 -19.63
C GLY A 112 -6.29 9.05 -19.56
N LYS A 113 -6.37 10.13 -18.78
CA LYS A 113 -5.26 11.08 -18.56
C LYS A 113 -4.52 10.87 -17.25
N LEU A 114 -5.16 10.18 -16.30
CA LEU A 114 -4.61 9.92 -14.98
C LEU A 114 -3.99 8.52 -14.93
N SER A 115 -2.81 8.41 -14.34
CA SER A 115 -2.13 7.17 -13.99
C SER A 115 -2.50 6.75 -12.56
N GLY A 116 -2.99 5.53 -12.45
CA GLY A 116 -3.22 4.84 -11.19
C GLY A 116 -2.73 3.40 -11.29
N VAL A 117 -2.61 2.74 -10.14
CA VAL A 117 -2.21 1.33 -10.06
C VAL A 117 -3.47 0.47 -10.08
N SER A 118 -3.59 -0.40 -11.09
CA SER A 118 -4.71 -1.33 -11.19
C SER A 118 -4.49 -2.56 -10.31
N ALA A 119 -5.55 -3.04 -9.66
CA ALA A 119 -5.54 -4.25 -8.87
C ALA A 119 -6.78 -5.10 -9.17
N GLN A 120 -6.58 -6.38 -9.48
CA GLN A 120 -7.66 -7.32 -9.69
C GLN A 120 -8.15 -7.88 -8.35
N ILE A 121 -9.45 -8.07 -8.22
CA ILE A 121 -10.05 -8.69 -7.04
C ILE A 121 -9.95 -10.21 -7.20
N SER A 122 -9.24 -10.85 -6.28
CA SER A 122 -9.03 -12.30 -6.25
C SER A 122 -10.32 -13.07 -5.95
N ASP A 123 -10.25 -14.40 -6.04
CA ASP A 123 -11.34 -15.29 -5.62
C ASP A 123 -11.62 -15.23 -4.09
N SER A 124 -10.64 -14.83 -3.28
CA SER A 124 -10.82 -14.56 -1.85
C SER A 124 -11.46 -13.19 -1.56
N GLY A 125 -11.77 -12.42 -2.61
CA GLY A 125 -12.30 -11.07 -2.50
C GLY A 125 -11.26 -10.05 -2.04
N GLU A 126 -9.97 -10.31 -2.29
CA GLU A 126 -8.89 -9.41 -1.88
C GLU A 126 -8.21 -8.77 -3.08
N ALA A 127 -7.82 -7.50 -2.93
CA ALA A 127 -6.97 -6.78 -3.87
C ALA A 127 -5.91 -6.03 -3.06
N SER A 128 -4.62 -6.24 -3.38
CA SER A 128 -3.51 -5.63 -2.65
C SER A 128 -2.64 -4.80 -3.58
N VAL A 129 -2.21 -3.64 -3.09
CA VAL A 129 -1.34 -2.72 -3.83
C VAL A 129 -0.23 -2.22 -2.92
N ASN A 130 1.02 -2.34 -3.38
CA ASN A 130 2.15 -1.66 -2.75
C ASN A 130 2.19 -0.22 -3.24
N VAL A 131 2.33 0.70 -2.30
CA VAL A 131 2.28 2.14 -2.54
C VAL A 131 3.35 2.84 -1.70
N GLU A 132 3.60 4.11 -1.98
CA GLU A 132 4.52 4.93 -1.18
C GLU A 132 3.86 5.37 0.13
N GLY A 133 4.66 5.54 1.18
CA GLY A 133 4.28 6.23 2.41
C GLY A 133 4.04 7.73 2.21
N ASP A 134 3.62 8.40 3.29
CA ASP A 134 3.42 9.85 3.36
C ASP A 134 2.60 10.43 2.19
N ALA A 135 1.49 9.76 1.87
CA ALA A 135 0.66 10.07 0.72
C ALA A 135 -0.83 9.82 0.97
N VAL A 136 -1.65 10.49 0.17
CA VAL A 136 -3.10 10.29 0.11
C VAL A 136 -3.44 9.50 -1.15
N TYR A 137 -4.21 8.44 -0.99
CA TYR A 137 -4.67 7.58 -2.06
C TYR A 137 -6.18 7.65 -2.21
N LEU A 138 -6.66 7.72 -3.44
CA LEU A 138 -8.06 7.48 -3.78
C LEU A 138 -8.19 6.08 -4.37
N VAL A 139 -9.06 5.27 -3.78
CA VAL A 139 -9.41 3.95 -4.31
C VAL A 139 -10.75 4.04 -5.02
N THR A 140 -10.77 3.59 -6.28
CA THR A 140 -11.97 3.55 -7.12
C THR A 140 -12.16 2.13 -7.69
N GLN A 141 -13.36 1.86 -8.22
CA GLN A 141 -13.65 0.61 -8.91
C GLN A 141 -13.95 0.88 -10.39
N ASP A 142 -13.15 0.27 -11.25
CA ASP A 142 -13.31 0.37 -12.69
C ASP A 142 -14.33 -0.66 -13.20
N THR A 143 -14.13 -1.93 -12.85
CA THR A 143 -15.10 -3.00 -13.16
C THR A 143 -15.73 -3.56 -11.88
N ALA A 144 -17.07 -3.58 -11.84
CA ALA A 144 -17.83 -4.15 -10.73
C ALA A 144 -17.76 -5.70 -10.73
N ALA A 145 -17.81 -6.30 -9.54
CA ALA A 145 -18.01 -7.73 -9.41
C ALA A 145 -19.40 -8.13 -9.93
N SER A 146 -19.52 -9.34 -10.50
CA SER A 146 -20.81 -9.82 -11.01
C SER A 146 -21.86 -9.91 -9.90
N GLY A 147 -23.05 -9.36 -10.14
CA GLY A 147 -24.14 -9.31 -9.15
C GLY A 147 -24.04 -8.19 -8.12
N TYR A 148 -23.00 -7.34 -8.17
CA TYR A 148 -22.81 -6.20 -7.29
C TYR A 148 -22.76 -4.88 -8.06
N GLU A 149 -23.14 -3.80 -7.39
CA GLU A 149 -22.87 -2.45 -7.87
C GLU A 149 -21.40 -2.09 -7.63
N LYS A 150 -20.91 -1.05 -8.31
CA LYS A 150 -19.59 -0.48 -8.02
C LYS A 150 -19.55 0.02 -6.57
N MET A 151 -18.43 -0.21 -5.89
CA MET A 151 -18.21 0.33 -4.56
C MET A 151 -18.16 1.86 -4.60
N ASN A 152 -18.57 2.48 -3.51
CA ASN A 152 -18.31 3.90 -3.33
C ASN A 152 -16.79 4.13 -3.23
N PRO A 153 -16.25 5.16 -3.90
CA PRO A 153 -14.84 5.50 -3.79
C PRO A 153 -14.52 5.94 -2.37
N PHE A 154 -13.28 5.74 -1.95
CA PHE A 154 -12.83 6.16 -0.63
C PHE A 154 -11.36 6.58 -0.66
N CYS A 155 -11.00 7.46 0.28
CA CYS A 155 -9.62 7.90 0.47
C CYS A 155 -8.94 7.15 1.60
N VAL A 156 -7.63 6.99 1.47
CA VAL A 156 -6.72 6.46 2.47
C VAL A 156 -5.59 7.46 2.64
N VAL A 157 -5.20 7.74 3.88
CA VAL A 157 -3.98 8.47 4.20
C VAL A 157 -2.96 7.48 4.75
N LEU A 158 -1.76 7.45 4.18
CA LEU A 158 -0.65 6.65 4.67
C LEU A 158 0.51 7.54 5.12
N PRO A 159 1.18 7.19 6.22
CA PRO A 159 0.76 6.13 7.14
C PRO A 159 -0.51 6.54 7.92
N TYR A 160 -1.41 5.59 8.14
CA TYR A 160 -2.67 5.83 8.85
C TYR A 160 -2.38 5.93 10.35
N THR A 161 -2.72 7.05 10.98
CA THR A 161 -2.45 7.28 12.40
C THR A 161 -3.73 7.12 13.23
N VAL A 162 -3.71 6.24 14.21
CA VAL A 162 -4.79 6.08 15.21
C VAL A 162 -4.15 5.93 16.59
N ASP A 163 -4.66 6.64 17.60
CA ASP A 163 -4.17 6.57 18.98
C ASP A 163 -2.64 6.75 19.11
N GLY A 164 -2.05 7.62 18.29
CA GLY A 164 -0.60 7.89 18.24
C GLY A 164 0.24 6.79 17.57
N LYS A 165 -0.38 5.70 17.12
CA LYS A 165 0.28 4.62 16.37
C LYS A 165 0.10 4.84 14.87
N SER A 166 1.22 4.80 14.15
CA SER A 166 1.26 4.94 12.70
C SER A 166 1.30 3.56 12.01
N MET A 167 0.46 3.37 10.99
CA MET A 167 0.34 2.12 10.23
C MET A 167 0.55 2.37 8.74
N SER A 168 1.62 1.80 8.20
CA SER A 168 1.91 1.81 6.75
C SER A 168 1.15 0.71 5.99
N ASN A 169 0.65 -0.30 6.70
CA ASN A 169 -0.08 -1.42 6.11
C ASN A 169 -1.49 -1.45 6.67
N ILE A 170 -2.47 -1.31 5.80
CA ILE A 170 -3.86 -1.23 6.21
C ILE A 170 -4.74 -2.22 5.45
N ILE A 171 -5.84 -2.60 6.08
CA ILE A 171 -6.91 -3.37 5.46
C ILE A 171 -8.17 -2.50 5.44
N ALA A 172 -8.68 -2.21 4.25
CA ALA A 172 -9.93 -1.48 4.04
C ALA A 172 -11.07 -2.45 3.67
N GLN A 173 -12.20 -2.30 4.34
CA GLN A 173 -13.44 -3.06 4.08
C GLN A 173 -14.54 -2.11 3.58
N PRO A 174 -14.61 -1.80 2.27
CA PRO A 174 -15.62 -0.90 1.72
C PRO A 174 -17.02 -1.54 1.78
N LYS A 175 -18.04 -0.68 1.81
CA LYS A 175 -19.43 -1.15 1.82
C LYS A 175 -19.89 -1.48 0.39
N MET A 176 -20.36 -2.70 0.21
CA MET A 176 -20.87 -3.20 -1.08
C MET A 176 -22.39 -3.23 -1.13
N LYS A 177 -22.95 -3.04 -2.32
CA LYS A 177 -24.38 -3.14 -2.59
C LYS A 177 -24.63 -4.24 -3.62
N LYS A 178 -25.49 -5.21 -3.31
CA LYS A 178 -25.96 -6.20 -4.30
C LYS A 178 -26.88 -5.53 -5.30
N LYS A 179 -26.75 -5.90 -6.57
CA LYS A 179 -27.69 -5.47 -7.61
C LYS A 179 -29.02 -6.19 -7.36
N ILE A 180 -30.08 -5.43 -7.12
CA ILE A 180 -31.43 -6.00 -6.99
C ILE A 180 -31.96 -6.22 -8.41
N THR A 181 -32.03 -7.48 -8.84
CA THR A 181 -32.78 -7.84 -10.06
C THR A 181 -34.26 -7.71 -9.74
N SER A 182 -34.93 -6.67 -10.26
CA SER A 182 -36.39 -6.63 -10.23
C SER A 182 -36.91 -7.86 -10.95
N LEU A 183 -37.76 -8.66 -10.29
CA LEU A 183 -38.49 -9.73 -10.98
C LEU A 183 -39.23 -9.12 -12.18
N PRO A 184 -39.32 -9.83 -13.32
CA PRO A 184 -40.12 -9.37 -14.45
C PRO A 184 -41.55 -9.10 -13.95
N LYS A 185 -42.09 -7.91 -14.25
CA LYS A 185 -43.51 -7.63 -14.02
C LYS A 185 -44.30 -8.69 -14.79
N TYR A 186 -45.07 -9.51 -14.07
CA TYR A 186 -46.07 -10.37 -14.69
C TYR A 186 -46.97 -9.52 -15.59
N PRO A 187 -47.29 -9.95 -16.82
CA PRO A 187 -48.24 -9.24 -17.66
C PRO A 187 -49.56 -9.10 -16.90
N THR A 188 -50.00 -7.86 -16.70
CA THR A 188 -51.29 -7.56 -16.09
C THR A 188 -52.40 -8.15 -16.96
N THR A 189 -53.14 -9.11 -16.41
CA THR A 189 -54.38 -9.63 -16.97
C THR A 189 -55.36 -8.46 -17.21
N PRO A 190 -56.03 -8.37 -18.37
CA PRO A 190 -56.98 -7.29 -18.64
C PRO A 190 -58.17 -7.36 -17.67
N THR A 191 -58.42 -6.28 -16.93
CA THR A 191 -59.57 -6.18 -16.03
C THR A 191 -60.83 -5.81 -16.81
N THR A 192 -61.85 -6.67 -16.79
CA THR A 192 -63.21 -6.42 -17.28
C THR A 192 -63.91 -5.33 -16.45
N PRO A 193 -64.71 -4.41 -17.03
CA PRO A 193 -65.31 -3.31 -16.27
C PRO A 193 -66.65 -3.71 -15.66
N SER A 194 -66.89 -3.41 -14.37
CA SER A 194 -68.25 -3.13 -13.88
C SER A 194 -68.31 -2.42 -12.50
N SER A 195 -68.92 -1.22 -12.55
CA SER A 195 -69.91 -0.60 -11.66
C SER A 195 -69.66 -0.29 -10.17
N ASN A 196 -69.90 1.00 -9.88
CA ASN A 196 -70.01 1.74 -8.61
C ASN A 196 -70.90 1.14 -7.49
N LYS A 197 -70.44 1.28 -6.23
CA LYS A 197 -71.15 2.03 -5.14
C LYS A 197 -70.25 2.24 -3.89
N THR A 198 -70.00 3.51 -3.55
CA THR A 198 -69.38 4.09 -2.32
C THR A 198 -70.48 4.32 -1.23
N PRO A 199 -70.24 4.83 0.02
CA PRO A 199 -68.99 5.26 0.69
C PRO A 199 -68.82 5.03 2.23
N SER A 200 -67.64 5.45 2.72
CA SER A 200 -67.23 5.89 4.09
C SER A 200 -66.48 4.83 4.92
N THR A 201 -65.33 5.07 5.58
CA THR A 201 -64.84 6.26 6.32
C THR A 201 -63.27 6.29 6.37
N PRO A 202 -62.57 7.30 6.94
CA PRO A 202 -61.37 7.89 6.36
C PRO A 202 -60.05 7.38 6.96
N SER A 203 -59.01 7.53 6.15
CA SER A 203 -57.61 7.28 6.43
C SER A 203 -56.96 8.40 7.24
N THR A 204 -56.15 8.04 8.24
CA THR A 204 -55.12 8.92 8.81
C THR A 204 -53.75 8.30 8.61
N SER A 205 -52.99 8.93 7.72
CA SER A 205 -51.63 8.62 7.32
C SER A 205 -50.63 8.82 8.48
N LYS A 206 -49.87 7.78 8.85
CA LYS A 206 -48.68 7.92 9.71
C LYS A 206 -47.41 7.87 8.85
N LYS A 207 -46.90 9.06 8.61
CA LYS A 207 -45.61 9.38 7.98
C LYS A 207 -44.46 8.77 8.81
N VAL A 208 -43.88 7.66 8.38
CA VAL A 208 -42.61 7.17 8.94
C VAL A 208 -41.47 7.90 8.23
N LYS A 209 -40.96 8.96 8.88
CA LYS A 209 -39.69 9.61 8.56
C LYS A 209 -38.57 8.57 8.75
N SER A 210 -38.07 7.96 7.68
CA SER A 210 -36.75 7.32 7.71
C SER A 210 -35.70 8.40 7.54
N ASN A 211 -34.99 8.69 8.62
CA ASN A 211 -33.87 9.62 8.68
C ASN A 211 -32.76 9.19 7.68
N PRO A 212 -32.16 10.09 6.87
CA PRO A 212 -31.01 9.74 6.04
C PRO A 212 -29.81 9.43 6.95
N ARG A 213 -29.34 8.18 6.93
CA ARG A 213 -28.10 7.81 7.63
C ARG A 213 -26.93 8.34 6.81
N HIS A 214 -26.08 9.15 7.43
CA HIS A 214 -24.86 9.70 6.84
C HIS A 214 -24.01 8.61 6.15
N PRO A 215 -23.35 8.91 5.02
CA PRO A 215 -22.46 7.95 4.36
C PRO A 215 -21.29 7.59 5.27
N ALA A 216 -21.17 6.30 5.59
CA ALA A 216 -20.17 5.79 6.51
C ALA A 216 -18.83 5.55 5.78
N VAL A 217 -17.75 6.06 6.38
CA VAL A 217 -16.35 5.80 6.02
C VAL A 217 -16.06 4.29 6.06
N PRO A 218 -15.22 3.74 5.15
CA PRO A 218 -14.81 2.34 5.21
C PRO A 218 -14.12 2.00 6.54
N THR A 219 -14.29 0.76 7.00
CA THR A 219 -13.61 0.28 8.22
C THR A 219 -12.15 -0.03 7.88
N ILE A 220 -11.21 0.71 8.49
CA ILE A 220 -9.78 0.45 8.40
C ILE A 220 -9.34 -0.38 9.62
N LYS A 221 -8.69 -1.52 9.40
CA LYS A 221 -8.20 -2.40 10.47
C LYS A 221 -6.68 -2.49 10.48
N GLU A 222 -6.12 -2.56 11.69
CA GLU A 222 -4.73 -2.90 11.95
C GLU A 222 -4.46 -4.36 11.56
N ASN A 223 -3.35 -4.62 10.86
CA ASN A 223 -2.86 -5.98 10.65
C ASN A 223 -2.07 -6.47 11.87
N LYS A 224 -2.65 -7.35 12.69
CA LYS A 224 -1.95 -8.03 13.79
C LYS A 224 -1.36 -9.34 13.28
N LYS A 225 -0.02 -9.44 13.21
CA LYS A 225 0.68 -10.73 12.94
C LYS A 225 0.48 -11.69 14.11
N THR A 226 -0.24 -12.81 13.93
CA THR A 226 -0.16 -14.01 14.80
C THR A 226 -0.62 -15.27 14.00
N PRO A 227 0.03 -16.45 14.17
CA PRO A 227 -0.05 -17.57 13.22
C PRO A 227 -1.27 -18.47 13.42
N SER A 228 -1.72 -19.09 12.33
CA SER A 228 -2.88 -20.01 12.28
C SER A 228 -2.49 -21.44 12.71
N ALA A 229 -3.40 -22.10 13.43
CA ALA A 229 -3.25 -23.47 13.92
C ALA A 229 -3.74 -24.52 12.90
N THR A 230 -2.83 -25.44 12.57
CA THR A 230 -2.94 -26.91 12.38
C THR A 230 -4.06 -27.54 11.53
N ASN A 231 -3.71 -28.01 10.31
CA ASN A 231 -3.71 -29.44 9.87
C ASN A 231 -3.17 -29.55 8.41
N ARG A 232 -1.90 -29.95 8.17
CA ARG A 232 -1.40 -31.28 7.69
C ARG A 232 -1.99 -31.71 6.32
N VAL A 233 -1.27 -32.06 5.23
CA VAL A 233 0.11 -32.50 4.94
C VAL A 233 0.38 -32.28 3.43
N VAL A 234 1.42 -31.52 3.06
CA VAL A 234 2.51 -31.97 2.15
C VAL A 234 3.77 -31.25 2.63
N LYS A 235 4.66 -32.03 3.22
CA LYS A 235 5.88 -31.55 3.89
C LYS A 235 6.98 -31.38 2.83
N SER A 236 6.98 -30.25 2.11
CA SER A 236 8.25 -29.64 1.72
C SER A 236 8.57 -28.64 2.81
N LEU A 237 9.66 -28.89 3.54
CA LEU A 237 10.16 -27.89 4.47
C LEU A 237 10.44 -26.64 3.63
N PRO A 238 10.08 -25.42 4.09
CA PRO A 238 10.76 -24.26 3.54
C PRO A 238 12.24 -24.56 3.75
N GLN A 239 13.01 -24.61 2.66
CA GLN A 239 14.45 -24.80 2.68
C GLN A 239 15.04 -23.57 3.40
N THR A 240 14.98 -23.62 4.73
CA THR A 240 15.49 -22.62 5.64
C THR A 240 16.99 -22.63 5.48
N GLY A 241 17.55 -21.50 5.06
CA GLY A 241 18.97 -21.25 5.23
C GLY A 241 19.83 -21.31 3.98
N GLN A 242 19.32 -20.94 2.79
CA GLN A 242 20.22 -20.37 1.77
C GLN A 242 20.64 -18.96 2.21
N LEU A 243 21.52 -18.97 3.22
CA LEU A 243 22.59 -18.04 3.56
C LEU A 243 22.65 -16.73 2.74
N ASN A 244 21.87 -15.73 3.17
CA ASN A 244 22.27 -14.32 3.00
C ASN A 244 23.16 -13.84 4.16
N TRP A 245 23.59 -14.75 5.03
CA TRP A 245 24.65 -14.48 6.00
C TRP A 245 25.98 -14.45 5.26
N PRO A 246 26.93 -13.60 5.67
CA PRO A 246 28.20 -13.39 4.96
C PRO A 246 29.15 -14.59 5.02
N ILE A 247 28.68 -15.82 5.21
CA ILE A 247 29.51 -17.02 5.33
C ILE A 247 30.40 -17.25 4.10
N PRO A 248 29.97 -17.04 2.84
CA PRO A 248 30.90 -17.06 1.70
C PRO A 248 31.98 -15.97 1.79
N LEU A 249 31.63 -14.79 2.30
CA LEU A 249 32.55 -13.66 2.48
C LEU A 249 33.55 -13.93 3.63
N LEU A 250 33.09 -14.52 4.74
CA LEU A 250 33.93 -14.96 5.86
C LEU A 250 34.84 -16.12 5.45
N ALA A 251 34.36 -17.05 4.62
CA ALA A 251 35.17 -18.15 4.11
C ALA A 251 36.30 -17.64 3.21
N LEU A 252 36.00 -16.68 2.33
CA LEU A 252 37.02 -16.01 1.51
C LEU A 252 38.01 -15.22 2.37
N LEU A 253 37.53 -14.49 3.39
CA LEU A 253 38.39 -13.76 4.33
C LEU A 253 39.32 -14.72 5.11
N GLY A 254 38.80 -15.86 5.56
CA GLY A 254 39.59 -16.90 6.23
C GLY A 254 40.67 -17.49 5.33
N LEU A 255 40.36 -17.76 4.06
CA LEU A 255 41.33 -18.28 3.08
C LEU A 255 42.46 -17.26 2.83
N THR A 256 42.14 -15.96 2.82
CA THR A 256 43.16 -14.90 2.65
C THR A 256 44.12 -14.84 3.84
N PHE A 257 43.64 -14.98 5.09
CA PHE A 257 44.52 -15.00 6.25
C PHE A 257 45.36 -16.28 6.33
N PHE A 258 44.80 -17.42 5.92
CA PHE A 258 45.53 -18.69 5.92
C PHE A 258 46.68 -18.69 4.90
N THR A 259 46.43 -18.19 3.68
CA THR A 259 47.47 -18.06 2.65
C THR A 259 48.55 -17.03 3.02
N TRP A 260 48.16 -15.93 3.68
CA TRP A 260 49.12 -14.95 4.21
C TRP A 260 50.00 -15.56 5.31
N GLY A 261 49.41 -16.32 6.24
CA GLY A 261 50.16 -16.97 7.32
C GLY A 261 51.22 -17.94 6.80
N TRP A 262 50.90 -18.70 5.76
CA TRP A 262 51.84 -19.64 5.16
C TRP A 262 52.98 -18.93 4.41
N ALA A 263 52.67 -17.86 3.68
CA ALA A 263 53.67 -17.03 3.00
C ALA A 263 54.61 -16.31 3.99
N ALA A 264 54.10 -15.90 5.16
CA ALA A 264 54.90 -15.28 6.21
C ALA A 264 55.86 -16.29 6.88
N GLN A 265 55.47 -17.57 6.97
CA GLN A 265 56.31 -18.63 7.50
C GLN A 265 57.48 -18.95 6.56
N GLU A 266 57.25 -18.96 5.25
CA GLU A 266 58.28 -19.22 4.24
C GLU A 266 59.33 -18.09 4.15
N SER A 267 58.95 -16.86 4.52
CA SER A 267 59.89 -15.73 4.67
C SER A 267 60.72 -15.74 5.96
N SER A 268 60.44 -16.64 6.91
CA SER A 268 61.25 -16.80 8.13
C SER A 268 62.34 -17.87 7.99
N GLU A 269 62.35 -18.65 6.90
CA GLU A 269 63.33 -19.70 6.63
C GLU A 269 64.35 -19.32 5.52
N ARG A 270 64.41 -18.04 5.12
CA ARG A 270 65.51 -17.51 4.29
C ARG A 270 66.36 -16.49 5.04
#